data_AF-A0A6M3M7E7-F1
#
_entry.id   AF-A0A6M3M7E7-F1
#
_cell.length_a   1.000
_cell.length_b   1.000
_cell.length_c   1.000
_cell.angle_alpha   90.00
_cell.angle_beta   90.00
_cell.angle_gamma   90.00
#
_symmetry.space_group_name_H-M   'P 1'
#
loop_
_entity.id
_entity.type
_entity.pdbx_description
1 polymer ?
#
loop_
_entity_poly.entity_id
_entity_poly.type
_entity_poly.pdbx_seq_one_letter_code
_entity_poly.pdbx_strand_id
1 'polypeptide(L)'
;MSNEHPIPKALRDRFDQIEEAICRNRMERDAVFTQMRTAVQAHFMSAEPVGAIPDGYCVMPRRLTAENGAKALLLGEFSVHVERECPECAELDEPNEYCEICDGEGDYTIHQVIPWDQIKFIYSKAVEGLSANAEAASHDE
;
A
#
# COMPACT_ATOMS: atom_id res chain seq x y z
N MET A 1 -24.45 -1.62 10.42
CA MET A 1 -24.51 -0.24 9.86
C MET A 1 -24.54 -0.40 8.36
N SER A 2 -25.73 -0.32 7.76
CA SER A 2 -25.91 -0.57 6.33
C SER A 2 -25.36 0.62 5.54
N ASN A 3 -24.22 0.40 4.87
CA ASN A 3 -23.65 1.39 3.96
C ASN A 3 -24.46 1.37 2.66
N GLU A 4 -25.57 2.10 2.63
CA GLU A 4 -26.18 2.51 1.36
C GLU A 4 -25.28 3.60 0.76
N HIS A 5 -24.30 3.18 -0.04
CA HIS A 5 -23.59 4.11 -0.90
C HIS A 5 -24.60 4.67 -1.90
N PRO A 6 -24.87 5.99 -1.90
CA PRO A 6 -25.80 6.57 -2.85
C PRO A 6 -25.25 6.34 -4.26
N ILE A 7 -26.04 5.68 -5.10
CA ILE A 7 -25.70 5.44 -6.51
C ILE A 7 -25.32 6.79 -7.13
N PRO A 8 -24.12 6.93 -7.71
CA PRO A 8 -23.68 8.16 -8.35
C PRO A 8 -24.74 8.68 -9.32
N LYS A 9 -25.08 9.97 -9.23
CA LYS A 9 -26.15 10.57 -10.03
C LYS A 9 -26.00 10.30 -11.52
N ALA A 10 -24.77 10.31 -12.03
CA ALA A 10 -24.46 9.99 -13.42
C ALA A 10 -24.85 8.56 -13.84
N LEU A 11 -24.79 7.59 -12.92
CA LEU A 11 -25.27 6.23 -13.18
C LEU A 11 -26.80 6.20 -13.22
N ARG A 12 -27.48 6.88 -12.29
CA ARG A 12 -28.94 6.99 -12.27
C ARG A 12 -29.48 7.65 -13.54
N ASP A 13 -28.92 8.79 -13.91
CA ASP A 13 -29.33 9.53 -15.12
C ASP A 13 -29.13 8.69 -16.40
N ARG A 14 -28.13 7.80 -16.40
CA ARG A 14 -27.85 6.88 -17.52
C ARG A 14 -28.80 5.68 -17.54
N PHE A 15 -29.24 5.20 -16.37
CA PHE A 15 -30.32 4.20 -16.27
C PHE A 15 -31.63 4.77 -16.81
N ASP A 16 -32.01 5.98 -16.40
CA ASP A 16 -33.25 6.64 -16.84
C ASP A 16 -33.26 6.84 -18.37
N GLN A 17 -32.14 7.24 -18.96
CA GLN A 17 -31.97 7.37 -20.42
C GLN A 17 -32.12 6.03 -21.16
N ILE A 18 -31.65 4.93 -20.57
CA ILE A 18 -31.79 3.59 -21.14
C ILE A 18 -33.26 3.13 -21.06
N GLU A 19 -33.94 3.36 -19.94
CA GLU A 19 -35.36 3.05 -19.77
C GLU A 19 -36.24 3.81 -20.77
N GLU A 20 -35.98 5.11 -20.98
CA GLU A 20 -36.68 5.91 -21.98
C GLU A 20 -36.42 5.44 -23.42
N ALA A 21 -35.22 4.96 -23.73
CA ALA A 21 -34.87 4.43 -25.04
C ALA A 21 -35.56 3.07 -25.31
N ILE A 22 -35.66 2.22 -24.28
CA ILE A 22 -36.37 0.94 -24.33
C ILE A 22 -37.87 1.16 -24.60
N CYS A 23 -38.48 2.11 -23.89
CA CYS A 23 -39.89 2.48 -24.06
C CYS A 23 -40.18 3.05 -25.46
N ARG A 24 -39.26 3.83 -26.04
CA ARG A 24 -39.44 4.46 -27.36
C ARG A 24 -39.32 3.50 -28.54
N ASN A 25 -38.43 2.50 -28.47
CA ASN A 25 -38.10 1.69 -29.65
C ASN A 25 -38.81 0.33 -29.71
N ARG A 26 -39.71 0.00 -28.77
CA ARG A 26 -40.34 -1.34 -28.63
C ARG A 26 -39.31 -2.45 -28.87
N MET A 27 -38.15 -2.33 -28.21
CA MET A 27 -37.12 -3.34 -28.34
C MET A 27 -37.62 -4.63 -27.68
N GLU A 28 -37.53 -5.76 -28.39
CA GLU A 28 -37.85 -7.06 -27.81
C GLU A 28 -37.01 -7.26 -26.54
N ARG A 29 -37.60 -7.85 -25.49
CA ARG A 29 -36.96 -8.08 -24.18
C ARG A 29 -35.53 -8.62 -24.29
N ASP A 30 -35.29 -9.45 -25.29
CA ASP A 30 -34.00 -10.10 -25.53
C ASP A 30 -32.94 -9.11 -26.05
N ALA A 31 -33.34 -8.11 -26.83
CA ALA A 31 -32.47 -7.04 -27.30
C ALA A 31 -32.04 -6.11 -26.15
N VAL A 32 -32.97 -5.81 -25.22
CA VAL A 32 -32.68 -5.02 -24.01
C VAL A 32 -31.71 -5.75 -23.10
N PHE A 33 -31.95 -7.03 -22.84
CA PHE A 33 -31.05 -7.86 -22.03
C PHE A 33 -29.67 -7.98 -22.66
N THR A 34 -29.61 -8.13 -23.99
CA THR A 34 -28.34 -8.19 -24.72
C THR A 34 -27.58 -6.87 -24.64
N GLN A 35 -28.27 -5.74 -24.77
CA GLN A 35 -27.66 -4.42 -24.69
C GLN A 35 -27.17 -4.08 -23.29
N MET A 36 -27.96 -4.41 -22.25
CA MET A 36 -27.56 -4.28 -20.85
C MET A 36 -26.33 -5.15 -20.53
N ARG A 37 -26.35 -6.43 -20.94
CA ARG A 37 -25.22 -7.35 -20.75
C ARG A 37 -23.97 -6.83 -21.44
N THR A 38 -24.10 -6.36 -22.68
CA THR A 38 -22.98 -5.80 -23.45
C THR A 38 -22.43 -4.54 -22.80
N ALA A 39 -23.28 -3.64 -22.30
CA ALA A 39 -22.87 -2.40 -21.64
C ALA A 39 -22.16 -2.68 -20.31
N VAL A 40 -22.68 -3.60 -19.49
CA VAL A 40 -22.05 -4.04 -18.24
C VAL A 40 -20.72 -4.72 -18.54
N GLN A 41 -20.68 -5.64 -19.51
CA GLN A 41 -19.46 -6.33 -19.93
C GLN A 41 -18.40 -5.34 -20.45
N ALA A 42 -18.79 -4.37 -21.28
CA ALA A 42 -17.89 -3.32 -21.76
C ALA A 42 -17.36 -2.46 -20.60
N HIS A 43 -18.16 -2.22 -19.56
CA HIS A 43 -17.72 -1.44 -18.40
C HIS A 43 -16.71 -2.20 -17.52
N PHE A 44 -16.90 -3.51 -17.34
CA PHE A 44 -15.91 -4.36 -16.66
C PHE A 44 -14.64 -4.57 -17.52
N MET A 45 -14.80 -4.61 -18.85
CA MET A 45 -13.68 -4.74 -19.80
C MET A 45 -12.98 -3.41 -20.12
N SER A 46 -13.56 -2.27 -19.70
CA SER A 46 -12.94 -0.94 -19.78
C SER A 46 -12.09 -0.61 -18.55
N ALA A 47 -11.78 -1.59 -17.70
CA ALA A 47 -10.63 -1.45 -16.81
C ALA A 47 -9.44 -1.16 -17.72
N GLU A 48 -8.87 0.04 -17.60
CA GLU A 48 -7.69 0.43 -18.36
C GLU A 48 -6.67 -0.70 -18.28
N PRO A 49 -6.09 -1.15 -19.40
CA PRO A 49 -5.09 -2.19 -19.35
C PRO A 49 -4.00 -1.72 -18.41
N VAL A 50 -3.88 -2.39 -17.26
CA VAL A 50 -2.70 -2.26 -16.41
C VAL A 50 -1.56 -2.61 -17.37
N GLY A 51 -0.75 -1.61 -17.72
CA GLY A 51 0.32 -1.77 -18.70
C GLY A 51 1.12 -3.03 -18.38
N ALA A 52 1.55 -3.74 -19.42
CA ALA A 52 2.29 -4.99 -19.24
C ALA A 52 3.42 -4.79 -18.22
N ILE A 53 3.33 -5.51 -17.10
CA ILE A 53 4.30 -5.41 -16.01
C ILE A 53 5.57 -6.12 -16.50
N PRO A 54 6.74 -5.46 -16.49
CA PRO A 54 7.98 -6.10 -16.91
C PRO A 54 8.29 -7.36 -16.08
N ASP A 55 9.01 -8.30 -16.68
CA ASP A 55 9.43 -9.52 -15.98
C ASP A 55 10.23 -9.19 -14.71
N GLY A 56 9.88 -9.84 -13.61
CA GLY A 56 10.48 -9.59 -12.29
C GLY A 56 9.84 -8.44 -11.49
N TYR A 57 8.86 -7.72 -12.05
CA TYR A 57 8.11 -6.68 -11.34
C TYR A 57 6.71 -7.16 -10.94
N CYS A 58 6.13 -6.53 -9.92
CA CYS A 58 4.74 -6.73 -9.51
C CYS A 58 4.05 -5.38 -9.26
N VAL A 59 2.71 -5.39 -9.22
CA VAL A 59 1.94 -4.21 -8.83
C VAL A 59 2.01 -4.06 -7.32
N MET A 60 2.45 -2.89 -6.85
CA MET A 60 2.50 -2.53 -5.44
C MET A 60 1.73 -1.23 -5.18
N PRO A 61 1.12 -1.06 -4.00
CA PRO A 61 0.39 0.15 -3.66
C PRO A 61 1.34 1.33 -3.50
N ARG A 62 1.00 2.53 -4.01
CA ARG A 62 1.87 3.71 -3.87
C ARG A 62 2.10 4.16 -2.42
N ARG A 63 1.20 3.80 -1.50
CA ARG A 63 1.26 4.17 -0.07
C ARG A 63 0.85 3.00 0.79
N LEU A 64 1.52 2.82 1.92
CA LEU A 64 1.15 1.83 2.93
C LEU A 64 0.15 2.45 3.91
N THR A 65 -0.98 1.79 4.11
CA THR A 65 -2.00 2.26 5.06
C THR A 65 -2.52 1.08 5.90
N ALA A 66 -3.33 1.35 6.91
CA ALA A 66 -3.96 0.27 7.66
C ALA A 66 -5.09 -0.38 6.83
N GLU A 67 -5.79 0.43 6.02
CA GLU A 67 -6.96 0.05 5.23
C GLU A 67 -6.61 -0.86 4.05
N ASN A 68 -5.40 -0.74 3.49
CA ASN A 68 -4.91 -1.67 2.48
C ASN A 68 -4.21 -2.91 3.07
N GLY A 69 -4.28 -3.09 4.39
CA GLY A 69 -3.74 -4.26 5.09
C GLY A 69 -2.22 -4.22 5.35
N ALA A 70 -1.50 -3.21 4.85
CA ALA A 70 -0.05 -3.16 4.98
C ALA A 70 0.44 -3.11 6.44
N LYS A 71 -0.29 -2.40 7.32
CA LYS A 71 0.09 -2.30 8.73
C LYS A 71 0.08 -3.65 9.44
N ALA A 72 -0.93 -4.49 9.18
CA ALA A 72 -1.01 -5.81 9.79
C ALA A 72 0.07 -6.76 9.27
N LEU A 73 0.51 -6.57 8.02
CA LEU A 73 1.52 -7.40 7.37
C LEU A 73 2.95 -7.05 7.80
N LEU A 74 3.25 -5.76 8.01
CA LEU A 74 4.63 -5.28 8.21
C LEU A 74 4.97 -4.98 9.67
N LEU A 75 3.97 -4.69 10.52
CA LEU A 75 4.24 -4.32 11.90
C LEU A 75 4.65 -5.57 12.71
N GLY A 76 5.85 -5.55 13.28
CA GLY A 76 6.43 -6.67 14.02
C GLY A 76 7.48 -7.46 13.23
N GLU A 77 7.47 -7.38 11.89
CA GLU A 77 8.47 -8.01 11.02
C GLU A 77 9.78 -7.20 10.96
N PHE A 78 9.68 -5.87 11.08
CA PHE A 78 10.85 -4.99 11.07
C PHE A 78 11.35 -4.73 12.48
N SER A 79 12.52 -5.26 12.79
CA SER A 79 13.30 -4.91 13.96
C SER A 79 14.78 -4.79 13.61
N VAL A 80 15.50 -4.05 14.45
CA VAL A 80 16.93 -3.86 14.34
C VAL A 80 17.58 -4.04 15.70
N HIS A 81 18.74 -4.66 15.71
CA HIS A 81 19.62 -4.69 16.87
C HIS A 81 20.45 -3.42 16.89
N VAL A 82 20.37 -2.66 17.98
CA VAL A 82 21.11 -1.42 18.14
C VAL A 82 22.04 -1.57 19.33
N GLU A 83 23.33 -1.41 19.07
CA GLU A 83 24.35 -1.30 20.11
C GLU A 83 24.23 0.06 20.79
N ARG A 84 24.24 0.04 22.12
CA ARG A 84 24.15 1.22 22.98
C ARG A 84 25.17 1.10 24.08
N GLU A 85 25.74 2.24 24.45
CA GLU A 85 26.61 2.33 25.61
C GLU A 85 25.83 2.08 26.89
N CYS A 86 26.44 1.36 27.84
CA CYS A 86 25.84 1.04 29.12
C CYS A 86 25.65 2.31 29.96
N PRO A 87 24.41 2.66 30.36
CA PRO A 87 24.16 3.88 31.12
C PRO A 87 24.85 3.90 32.49
N GLU A 88 25.12 2.74 33.09
CA GLU A 88 25.80 2.62 34.39
C GLU A 88 27.33 2.70 34.26
N CYS A 89 27.88 2.38 33.08
CA CYS A 89 29.32 2.41 32.85
C CYS A 89 29.79 3.63 32.04
N ALA A 90 28.89 4.36 31.40
CA ALA A 90 29.22 5.47 30.49
C ALA A 90 30.00 6.62 31.16
N GLU A 91 29.87 6.78 32.48
CA GLU A 91 30.59 7.81 33.24
C GLU A 91 31.87 7.30 33.92
N LEU A 92 32.18 6.00 33.78
CA LEU A 92 33.37 5.37 34.35
C LEU A 92 34.50 5.34 33.32
N ASP A 93 35.74 5.49 33.76
CA ASP A 93 36.93 5.36 32.89
C ASP A 93 37.09 3.92 32.35
N GLU A 94 36.60 2.93 33.10
CA GLU A 94 36.57 1.51 32.73
C GLU A 94 35.22 0.89 33.11
N PRO A 95 34.65 -0.02 32.28
CA PRO A 95 33.36 -0.64 32.56
C PRO A 95 33.42 -1.51 33.82
N ASN A 96 32.34 -1.48 34.60
CA ASN A 96 32.24 -2.31 35.80
C ASN A 96 32.10 -3.79 35.39
N GLU A 97 33.09 -4.61 35.75
CA GLU A 97 33.15 -6.06 35.49
C GLU A 97 31.92 -6.84 35.98
N TYR A 98 31.20 -6.30 36.96
CA TYR A 98 29.99 -6.91 37.55
C TYR A 98 28.71 -6.13 37.21
N CYS A 99 28.70 -5.38 36.10
CA CYS A 99 27.52 -4.63 35.68
C CYS A 99 26.43 -5.57 35.13
N GLU A 100 25.23 -5.53 35.72
CA GLU A 100 24.09 -6.38 35.30
C GLU A 100 23.48 -6.00 33.93
N ILE A 101 23.89 -4.88 33.33
CA ILE A 101 23.32 -4.37 32.08
C ILE A 101 24.17 -4.78 30.86
N CYS A 102 25.50 -4.66 30.97
CA CYS A 102 26.43 -4.95 29.87
C CYS A 102 27.37 -6.13 30.16
N ASP A 103 27.21 -6.80 31.31
CA ASP A 103 28.05 -7.93 31.73
C ASP A 103 29.57 -7.64 31.64
N GLY A 104 29.95 -6.37 31.87
CA GLY A 104 31.34 -5.91 31.83
C GLY A 104 31.87 -5.48 30.46
N GLU A 105 31.07 -5.56 29.38
CA GLU A 105 31.49 -5.16 28.02
C GLU A 105 31.52 -3.63 27.83
N GLY A 106 30.72 -2.89 28.62
CA GLY A 106 30.58 -1.43 28.49
C GLY A 106 29.52 -1.00 27.46
N ASP A 107 29.15 -1.86 26.52
CA ASP A 107 28.00 -1.69 25.62
C ASP A 107 27.03 -2.88 25.70
N TYR A 108 25.80 -2.66 25.23
CA TYR A 108 24.77 -3.69 25.18
C TYR A 108 23.91 -3.53 23.93
N THR A 109 23.41 -4.65 23.42
CA THR A 109 22.55 -4.66 22.24
C THR A 109 21.08 -4.72 22.64
N ILE A 110 20.29 -3.76 22.16
CA ILE A 110 18.83 -3.77 22.30
C ILE A 110 18.15 -4.18 21.00
N HIS A 111 17.08 -4.96 21.13
CA HIS A 111 16.20 -5.28 20.01
C HIS A 111 15.11 -4.22 19.89
N GLN A 112 15.23 -3.33 18.90
CA GLN A 112 14.30 -2.23 18.67
C GLN A 112 13.36 -2.56 17.50
N VAL A 113 12.05 -2.54 17.75
CA VAL A 113 11.04 -2.65 16.69
C VAL A 113 10.95 -1.33 15.93
N ILE A 114 10.88 -1.40 14.61
CA ILE A 114 10.77 -0.20 13.76
C ILE A 114 9.33 0.33 13.82
N PRO A 115 9.12 1.61 14.18
CA PRO A 115 7.78 2.17 14.27
C PRO A 115 7.12 2.29 12.90
N TRP A 116 5.78 2.20 12.88
CA TRP A 116 4.99 2.24 11.66
C TRP A 116 5.27 3.45 10.76
N ASP A 117 5.50 4.62 11.35
CA ASP A 117 5.79 5.84 10.59
C ASP A 117 7.13 5.76 9.86
N GLN A 118 8.14 5.11 10.47
CA GLN A 118 9.44 4.88 9.84
C GLN A 118 9.33 3.87 8.70
N ILE A 119 8.52 2.81 8.85
CA ILE A 119 8.24 1.84 7.78
C ILE A 119 7.61 2.55 6.57
N LYS A 120 6.61 3.41 6.79
CA LYS A 120 5.99 4.21 5.72
C LYS A 120 7.00 5.11 5.02
N PHE A 121 7.88 5.74 5.77
CA PHE A 121 8.92 6.63 5.24
C PHE A 121 9.93 5.88 4.37
N ILE A 122 10.45 4.75 4.84
CA ILE A 122 11.37 3.91 4.07
C ILE A 122 10.69 3.44 2.78
N TYR A 123 9.43 3.00 2.88
CA TYR A 123 8.67 2.57 1.71
C TYR A 123 8.43 3.70 0.70
N SER A 124 8.10 4.91 1.16
CA SER A 124 7.91 6.04 0.24
C SER A 124 9.20 6.38 -0.50
N LYS A 125 10.37 6.28 0.15
CA LYS A 125 11.67 6.44 -0.51
C LYS A 125 11.94 5.36 -1.56
N ALA A 126 11.57 4.11 -1.28
CA ALA A 126 11.66 3.04 -2.27
C ALA A 126 10.76 3.29 -3.49
N VAL A 127 9.51 3.73 -3.27
CA VAL A 127 8.59 4.08 -4.37
C VAL A 127 9.11 5.28 -5.17
N GLU A 128 9.64 6.30 -4.51
CA GLU A 128 10.24 7.48 -5.15
C GLU A 128 11.43 7.12 -6.03
N GLY A 129 12.36 6.29 -5.54
CA GLY A 129 13.61 5.96 -6.25
C GLY A 129 13.53 4.79 -7.23
N LEU A 130 12.60 3.84 -7.02
CA LEU A 130 12.56 2.58 -7.77
C LEU A 130 11.33 2.43 -8.67
N SER A 131 10.38 3.38 -8.64
CA SER A 131 9.26 3.34 -9.57
C SER A 131 9.74 3.53 -11.01
N ALA A 132 9.05 2.91 -11.98
CA ALA A 132 9.47 2.92 -13.40
C ALA A 132 9.57 4.32 -14.04
N ASN A 133 9.06 5.37 -13.36
CA ASN A 133 9.15 6.76 -13.79
C ASN A 133 10.09 7.61 -12.90
N ALA A 134 10.88 6.99 -12.03
CA ALA A 134 11.93 7.70 -11.30
C ALA A 134 12.98 8.16 -12.32
N GLU A 135 13.15 9.47 -12.47
CA GLU A 135 14.26 10.04 -13.25
C GLU A 135 15.55 9.43 -12.70
N ALA A 136 16.28 8.72 -13.55
CA ALA A 136 17.49 7.99 -13.19
C ALA A 136 18.45 8.96 -12.49
N ALA A 137 18.48 8.89 -11.16
CA ALA A 137 19.48 9.57 -10.36
C ALA A 137 20.81 8.91 -10.71
N SER A 138 21.57 9.57 -11.58
CA SER A 138 22.95 9.26 -11.91
C SER A 138 23.75 9.07 -10.63
N HIS A 139 24.00 7.82 -10.26
CA HIS A 139 25.08 7.44 -9.35
C HIS A 139 26.25 7.06 -10.25
N ASP A 140 27.19 7.99 -10.42
CA ASP A 140 28.57 7.65 -10.75
C ASP A 140 29.18 6.98 -9.50
N GLU A 141 29.89 5.87 -9.74
CA GLU A 141 30.60 5.04 -8.74
C GLU A 141 31.74 5.78 -8.02
#